data_AF-A0A4Q4WA88-F1
#
_entry.id   AF-A0A4Q4WA88-F1
#
_cell.length_a   1.000
_cell.length_b   1.000
_cell.length_c   1.000
_cell.angle_alpha   90.00
_cell.angle_beta   90.00
_cell.angle_gamma   90.00
#
_symmetry.space_group_name_H-M   'P 1'
#
loop_
_entity.id
_entity.type
_entity.pdbx_description
1 polymer ?
#
loop_
_entity_poly.entity_id
_entity_poly.type
_entity_poly.pdbx_seq_one_letter_code
_entity_poly.pdbx_strand_id
1 'polypeptide(L)'
;MSVIARFRDADAAFARAANLDLCDPLRHFELVVPERAGTCKTLLNAILAIAARHLSWTSDFDPLASNRYHDECLRYLTPMLNHASTLSDENLFAATIILRMLEEMEGSTTGQDYHGHLLGIHAFVNIGDQYMIPGSLSAASFWVGLRQEIYIAVVTQQPVKVNLDHFVVDRSFEPADDYTWSNRAIVHLADVLNFCFGEDPPSSGHWDALNEASEKWSLSRPTSFNPFFFRERVAPSAFPEVWHGSSCHVGDQFTERTDQGALMDLLKKTEADHARPTKAIQQQLMKAWGWIPDHDGSDG
;
A
#
# COMPACT_ATOMS: atom_id res chain seq x y z
N MET A 1 -21.31 23.03 3.00
CA MET A 1 -22.05 22.84 1.73
C MET A 1 -21.27 23.27 0.48
N SER A 2 -20.54 24.40 0.46
CA SER A 2 -19.85 24.89 -0.77
C SER A 2 -18.43 24.33 -1.04
N VAL A 3 -17.78 23.68 -0.06
CA VAL A 3 -16.44 23.07 -0.26
C VAL A 3 -16.57 21.61 -0.71
N ILE A 4 -17.53 20.86 -0.17
CA ILE A 4 -17.82 19.46 -0.52
C ILE A 4 -18.30 19.32 -1.98
N ALA A 5 -19.04 20.31 -2.49
CA ALA A 5 -19.54 20.28 -3.88
C ALA A 5 -18.43 20.49 -4.95
N ARG A 6 -17.27 21.06 -4.57
CA ARG A 6 -16.10 21.18 -5.47
C ARG A 6 -15.24 19.92 -5.50
N PHE A 7 -15.51 18.93 -4.64
CA PHE A 7 -14.87 17.61 -4.66
C PHE A 7 -15.61 16.61 -5.58
N ARG A 8 -16.49 17.08 -6.46
CA ARG A 8 -17.12 16.22 -7.47
C ARG A 8 -16.23 15.99 -8.71
N ASP A 9 -15.20 16.80 -8.87
CA ASP A 9 -14.08 16.57 -9.82
C ASP A 9 -12.95 15.74 -9.17
N ALA A 10 -13.24 15.05 -8.06
CA ALA A 10 -12.28 14.28 -7.26
C ALA A 10 -12.15 12.80 -7.67
N ASP A 11 -12.44 12.45 -8.92
CA ASP A 11 -12.32 11.08 -9.43
C ASP A 11 -10.92 10.48 -9.16
N ALA A 12 -9.87 11.30 -9.16
CA ALA A 12 -8.50 10.85 -8.85
C ALA A 12 -8.22 10.66 -7.35
N ALA A 13 -8.87 11.43 -6.46
CA ALA A 13 -8.75 11.22 -5.01
C ALA A 13 -9.58 10.01 -4.55
N PHE A 14 -10.76 9.79 -5.17
CA PHE A 14 -11.57 8.59 -4.97
C PHE A 14 -10.91 7.34 -5.56
N ALA A 15 -10.25 7.42 -6.72
CA ALA A 15 -9.41 6.33 -7.25
C ALA A 15 -8.23 6.00 -6.32
N ARG A 16 -7.75 6.97 -5.52
CA ARG A 16 -6.70 6.75 -4.51
C ARG A 16 -7.25 6.18 -3.21
N ALA A 17 -8.46 6.57 -2.79
CA ALA A 17 -9.17 5.88 -1.70
C ALA A 17 -9.45 4.41 -2.07
N ALA A 18 -9.81 4.12 -3.32
CA ALA A 18 -9.99 2.76 -3.82
C ALA A 18 -8.72 1.89 -3.71
N ASN A 19 -7.51 2.48 -3.80
CA ASN A 19 -6.26 1.75 -3.53
C ASN A 19 -6.03 1.46 -2.04
N LEU A 20 -6.54 2.29 -1.15
CA LEU A 20 -6.50 2.03 0.29
C LEU A 20 -7.47 0.90 0.66
N ASP A 21 -8.61 0.81 -0.02
CA ASP A 21 -9.65 -0.18 0.24
C ASP A 21 -9.50 -1.51 -0.54
N LEU A 22 -8.38 -1.75 -1.23
CA LEU A 22 -8.20 -2.88 -2.16
C LEU A 22 -8.59 -4.25 -1.55
N CYS A 23 -8.29 -4.47 -0.28
CA CYS A 23 -8.60 -5.71 0.45
C CYS A 23 -9.54 -5.47 1.64
N ASP A 24 -10.37 -4.42 1.57
CA ASP A 24 -11.34 -4.05 2.59
C ASP A 24 -12.78 -4.18 2.06
N PRO A 25 -13.57 -5.18 2.51
CA PRO A 25 -14.93 -5.38 2.04
C PRO A 25 -15.88 -4.22 2.38
N LEU A 26 -15.55 -3.43 3.41
CA LEU A 26 -16.39 -2.32 3.90
C LEU A 26 -15.99 -0.96 3.32
N ARG A 27 -14.89 -0.90 2.56
CA ARG A 27 -14.38 0.32 1.90
C ARG A 27 -14.29 1.50 2.86
N HIS A 28 -13.62 1.31 3.99
CA HIS A 28 -13.59 2.29 5.07
C HIS A 28 -12.99 3.63 4.65
N PHE A 29 -11.93 3.63 3.82
CA PHE A 29 -11.30 4.88 3.39
C PHE A 29 -12.14 5.65 2.38
N GLU A 30 -12.97 4.97 1.60
CA GLU A 30 -13.89 5.61 0.66
C GLU A 30 -15.20 6.05 1.33
N LEU A 31 -15.76 5.26 2.24
CA LEU A 31 -17.11 5.48 2.77
C LEU A 31 -17.11 6.09 4.17
N VAL A 32 -16.27 5.58 5.08
CA VAL A 32 -16.30 5.96 6.50
C VAL A 32 -15.43 7.18 6.77
N VAL A 33 -14.21 7.22 6.22
CA VAL A 33 -13.26 8.30 6.45
C VAL A 33 -13.79 9.68 6.03
N PRO A 34 -14.44 9.86 4.85
CA PRO A 34 -15.01 11.15 4.46
C PRO A 34 -16.17 11.60 5.36
N GLU A 35 -16.99 10.65 5.83
CA GLU A 35 -18.06 10.95 6.79
C GLU A 35 -17.46 11.48 8.11
N ARG A 36 -16.48 10.76 8.67
CA ARG A 36 -15.83 11.15 9.93
C ARG A 36 -15.04 12.45 9.81
N ALA A 37 -14.50 12.76 8.63
CA ALA A 37 -13.83 14.04 8.36
C ALA A 37 -14.76 15.26 8.52
N GLY A 38 -16.09 15.08 8.42
CA GLY A 38 -17.05 16.14 8.71
C GLY A 38 -16.99 16.67 10.16
N THR A 39 -16.54 15.83 11.09
CA THR A 39 -16.44 16.15 12.53
C THR A 39 -15.00 16.06 13.08
N CYS A 40 -14.09 15.38 12.38
CA CYS A 40 -12.69 15.23 12.77
C CYS A 40 -11.76 16.09 11.90
N LYS A 41 -11.23 17.18 12.49
CA LYS A 41 -10.32 18.10 11.80
C LYS A 41 -9.03 17.44 11.34
N THR A 42 -8.49 16.50 12.10
CA THR A 42 -7.25 15.79 11.74
C THR A 42 -7.44 14.98 10.46
N LEU A 43 -8.54 14.23 10.35
CA LEU A 43 -8.89 13.49 9.13
C LEU A 43 -9.14 14.44 7.96
N LEU A 44 -9.91 15.50 8.18
CA LEU A 44 -10.18 16.49 7.15
C LEU A 44 -8.87 17.07 6.58
N ASN A 45 -7.98 17.52 7.45
CA ASN A 45 -6.70 18.09 7.03
C ASN A 45 -5.82 17.04 6.32
N ALA A 46 -5.83 15.77 6.75
CA ALA A 46 -5.07 14.71 6.08
C ALA A 46 -5.57 14.47 4.65
N ILE A 47 -6.90 14.40 4.46
CA ILE A 47 -7.56 14.28 3.16
C ILE A 47 -7.24 15.51 2.28
N LEU A 48 -7.29 16.72 2.86
CA LEU A 48 -6.97 17.94 2.14
C LEU A 48 -5.50 18.03 1.76
N ALA A 49 -4.58 17.54 2.60
CA ALA A 49 -3.15 17.53 2.32
C ALA A 49 -2.85 16.64 1.10
N ILE A 50 -3.30 15.38 1.12
CA ILE A 50 -3.08 14.45 -0.01
C ILE A 50 -3.77 14.90 -1.29
N ALA A 51 -4.97 15.49 -1.19
CA ALA A 51 -5.69 16.03 -2.34
C ALA A 51 -4.97 17.26 -2.93
N ALA A 52 -4.51 18.19 -2.07
CA ALA A 52 -3.74 19.36 -2.48
C ALA A 52 -2.44 18.97 -3.18
N ARG A 53 -1.71 17.97 -2.64
CA ARG A 53 -0.49 17.44 -3.28
C ARG A 53 -0.78 16.89 -4.66
N HIS A 54 -1.81 16.05 -4.80
CA HIS A 54 -2.21 15.51 -6.09
C HIS A 54 -2.54 16.61 -7.10
N LEU A 55 -3.36 17.58 -6.70
CA LEU A 55 -3.75 18.70 -7.56
C LEU A 55 -2.53 19.52 -7.97
N SER A 56 -1.54 19.72 -7.09
CA SER A 56 -0.32 20.46 -7.43
C SER A 56 0.55 19.78 -8.49
N TRP A 57 0.39 18.46 -8.69
CA TRP A 57 1.12 17.70 -9.70
C TRP A 57 0.35 17.54 -11.01
N THR A 58 -0.98 17.64 -10.97
CA THR A 58 -1.86 17.42 -12.12
C THR A 58 -2.45 18.71 -12.69
N SER A 59 -2.28 19.83 -11.99
CA SER A 59 -2.82 21.14 -12.35
C SER A 59 -1.98 22.28 -11.77
N ASP A 60 -2.30 23.53 -12.12
CA ASP A 60 -1.65 24.74 -11.58
C ASP A 60 -2.07 25.07 -10.12
N PHE A 61 -2.28 24.06 -9.28
CA PHE A 61 -2.68 24.23 -7.89
C PHE A 61 -1.48 24.54 -6.98
N ASP A 62 -1.69 25.37 -5.95
CA ASP A 62 -0.63 25.82 -5.02
C ASP A 62 0.08 24.62 -4.33
N PRO A 63 1.37 24.37 -4.61
CA PRO A 63 2.12 23.28 -3.99
C PRO A 63 2.28 23.43 -2.48
N LEU A 64 2.22 24.65 -1.94
CA LEU A 64 2.35 24.91 -0.50
C LEU A 64 1.07 24.59 0.27
N ALA A 65 -0.08 24.45 -0.41
CA ALA A 65 -1.33 24.12 0.24
C ALA A 65 -1.28 22.75 0.95
N SER A 66 -0.63 21.76 0.34
CA SER A 66 -0.41 20.44 0.96
C SER A 66 0.33 20.57 2.28
N ASN A 67 1.45 21.30 2.28
CA ASN A 67 2.28 21.49 3.47
C ASN A 67 1.50 22.16 4.61
N ARG A 68 0.67 23.18 4.30
CA ARG A 68 -0.16 23.85 5.31
C ARG A 68 -1.15 22.90 5.99
N TYR A 69 -1.79 22.01 5.23
CA TYR A 69 -2.72 21.02 5.79
C TYR A 69 -1.97 19.92 6.57
N HIS A 70 -0.82 19.48 6.07
CA HIS A 70 0.07 18.55 6.75
C HIS A 70 0.53 19.10 8.11
N ASP A 71 1.00 20.35 8.17
CA ASP A 71 1.43 21.02 9.40
C ASP A 71 0.29 21.12 10.42
N GLU A 72 -0.93 21.44 9.96
CA GLU A 72 -2.10 21.50 10.83
C GLU A 72 -2.49 20.10 11.35
N CYS A 73 -2.31 19.03 10.58
CA CYS A 73 -2.44 17.65 11.09
C CYS A 73 -1.41 17.36 12.20
N LEU A 74 -0.14 17.67 11.97
CA LEU A 74 0.93 17.42 12.95
C LEU A 74 0.72 18.19 14.25
N ARG A 75 0.14 19.40 14.18
CA ARG A 75 -0.20 20.18 15.37
C ARG A 75 -1.17 19.45 16.31
N TYR A 76 -2.06 18.61 15.78
CA TYR A 76 -2.95 17.77 16.60
C TYR A 76 -2.34 16.40 16.90
N LEU A 77 -1.62 15.81 15.95
CA LEU A 77 -1.06 14.46 16.09
C LEU A 77 0.07 14.42 17.15
N THR A 78 1.04 15.34 17.08
CA THR A 78 2.24 15.35 17.94
C THR A 78 1.92 15.37 19.45
N PRO A 79 1.02 16.23 19.97
CA PRO A 79 0.66 16.22 21.39
C PRO A 79 -0.13 14.98 21.80
N MET A 80 -0.95 14.45 20.89
CA MET A 80 -1.79 13.28 21.17
C MET A 80 -0.96 12.02 21.32
N LEU A 81 0.08 11.83 20.50
CA LEU A 81 0.97 10.68 20.55
C LEU A 81 1.74 10.51 21.89
N ASN A 82 1.86 11.58 22.68
CA ASN A 82 2.48 11.53 24.01
C ASN A 82 1.55 11.02 25.12
N HIS A 83 0.28 10.72 24.80
CA HIS A 83 -0.73 10.26 25.75
C HIS A 83 -1.23 8.87 25.35
N ALA A 84 -1.02 7.85 26.18
CA ALA A 84 -1.36 6.45 25.87
C ALA A 84 -2.84 6.21 25.50
N SER A 85 -3.77 7.09 25.89
CA SER A 85 -5.20 6.98 25.57
C SER A 85 -5.55 7.30 24.12
N THR A 86 -4.72 8.04 23.39
CA THR A 86 -5.00 8.49 22.00
C THR A 86 -4.64 7.44 20.95
N LEU A 87 -3.87 6.41 21.31
CA LEU A 87 -3.49 5.30 20.44
C LEU A 87 -4.66 4.32 20.18
N SER A 88 -5.81 4.56 20.84
CA SER A 88 -7.08 3.88 20.58
C SER A 88 -7.99 4.63 19.58
N ASP A 89 -7.62 5.84 19.14
CA ASP A 89 -8.45 6.65 18.24
C ASP A 89 -8.26 6.19 16.78
N GLU A 90 -9.27 5.50 16.25
CA GLU A 90 -9.26 5.03 14.86
C GLU A 90 -9.10 6.17 13.84
N ASN A 91 -9.55 7.39 14.17
CA ASN A 91 -9.43 8.55 13.28
C ASN A 91 -7.99 9.02 13.19
N LEU A 92 -7.24 8.95 14.29
CA LEU A 92 -5.82 9.28 14.27
C LEU A 92 -5.02 8.23 13.51
N PHE A 93 -5.37 6.94 13.68
CA PHE A 93 -4.71 5.88 12.93
C PHE A 93 -4.96 6.06 11.42
N ALA A 94 -6.21 6.25 10.99
CA ALA A 94 -6.54 6.50 9.59
C ALA A 94 -5.89 7.78 9.05
N ALA A 95 -5.85 8.87 9.84
CA ALA A 95 -5.15 10.09 9.44
C ALA A 95 -3.64 9.85 9.24
N THR A 96 -3.01 9.08 10.12
CA THR A 96 -1.59 8.69 10.02
C THR A 96 -1.33 7.91 8.73
N ILE A 97 -2.20 6.96 8.38
CA ILE A 97 -2.10 6.20 7.12
C ILE A 97 -2.15 7.12 5.90
N ILE A 98 -3.06 8.10 5.89
CA ILE A 98 -3.18 9.07 4.79
C ILE A 98 -1.94 9.98 4.69
N LEU A 99 -1.42 10.45 5.83
CA LEU A 99 -0.21 11.28 5.85
C LEU A 99 1.02 10.51 5.41
N ARG A 100 1.14 9.23 5.75
CA ARG A 100 2.22 8.37 5.26
C ARG A 100 2.15 8.17 3.76
N MET A 101 0.95 7.98 3.21
CA MET A 101 0.74 7.93 1.77
C MET A 101 1.15 9.25 1.07
N LEU A 102 0.97 10.39 1.74
CA LEU A 102 1.47 11.69 1.26
C LEU A 102 3.01 11.74 1.29
N GLU A 103 3.67 11.21 2.32
CA GLU A 103 5.14 11.13 2.35
C GLU A 103 5.71 10.19 1.30
N GLU A 104 5.09 9.03 1.06
CA GLU A 104 5.48 8.10 0.00
C GLU A 104 5.43 8.76 -1.38
N MET A 105 4.44 9.63 -1.58
CA MET A 105 4.35 10.48 -2.76
C MET A 105 5.57 11.44 -2.83
N GLU A 106 5.95 12.08 -1.73
CA GLU A 106 7.00 13.11 -1.69
C GLU A 106 8.44 12.58 -1.71
N GLY A 107 8.76 11.52 -0.95
CA GLY A 107 10.14 11.05 -0.69
C GLY A 107 10.90 10.58 -1.93
N SER A 108 10.17 10.28 -2.97
CA SER A 108 10.70 9.94 -4.29
C SER A 108 11.22 11.11 -5.14
N THR A 109 10.78 12.33 -4.84
CA THR A 109 11.13 13.52 -5.62
C THR A 109 12.45 14.13 -5.12
N THR A 110 12.82 13.87 -3.87
CA THR A 110 13.93 14.54 -3.18
C THR A 110 15.15 13.65 -2.95
N GLY A 111 15.07 12.34 -3.20
CA GLY A 111 16.18 11.41 -2.95
C GLY A 111 16.63 11.37 -1.49
N GLN A 112 15.80 11.89 -0.57
CA GLN A 112 16.02 11.81 0.87
C GLN A 112 15.37 10.56 1.43
N ASP A 113 16.00 9.99 2.45
CA ASP A 113 15.69 8.71 3.06
C ASP A 113 14.19 8.44 3.20
N TYR A 114 13.74 7.25 2.79
CA TYR A 114 12.41 6.68 3.09
C TYR A 114 12.12 6.54 4.61
N HIS A 115 13.05 7.00 5.45
CA HIS A 115 12.94 7.15 6.90
C HIS A 115 12.24 8.47 7.30
N GLY A 116 11.46 9.05 6.39
CA GLY A 116 10.67 10.26 6.61
C GLY A 116 9.90 10.23 7.93
N HIS A 117 9.93 11.36 8.61
CA HIS A 117 9.66 11.61 10.02
C HIS A 117 8.30 11.15 10.60
N LEU A 118 7.38 10.56 9.82
CA LEU A 118 6.14 10.05 10.39
C LEU A 118 6.35 8.80 11.23
N LEU A 119 5.58 8.75 12.30
CA LEU A 119 5.46 7.61 13.19
C LEU A 119 5.07 6.36 12.39
N GLY A 120 5.87 5.30 12.50
CA GLY A 120 5.51 4.02 11.89
C GLY A 120 4.22 3.46 12.50
N ILE A 121 3.51 2.64 11.73
CA ILE A 121 2.21 2.07 12.17
C ILE A 121 2.33 1.27 13.48
N HIS A 122 3.54 0.83 13.84
CA HIS A 122 3.87 0.16 15.10
C HIS A 122 3.37 0.88 16.35
N ALA A 123 3.30 2.22 16.32
CA ALA A 123 2.79 2.98 17.46
C ALA A 123 1.30 2.76 17.73
N PHE A 124 0.52 2.40 16.72
CA PHE A 124 -0.90 2.07 16.83
C PHE A 124 -1.13 0.57 17.02
N VAL A 125 -0.23 -0.27 16.51
CA VAL A 125 -0.37 -1.74 16.54
C VAL A 125 0.03 -2.34 17.89
N ASN A 126 1.05 -1.84 18.58
CA ASN A 126 1.56 -2.45 19.82
C ASN A 126 0.69 -2.20 21.07
N ILE A 127 -0.29 -1.30 21.00
CA ILE A 127 -1.16 -0.90 22.13
C ILE A 127 -2.65 -1.19 21.80
N GLY A 128 -2.94 -1.63 20.56
CA GLY A 128 -4.26 -1.63 19.93
C GLY A 128 -5.10 -2.90 20.04
N ASP A 129 -4.64 -3.95 20.75
CA ASP A 129 -5.33 -5.24 20.83
C ASP A 129 -6.80 -5.14 21.26
N GLN A 130 -7.17 -4.10 22.03
CA GLN A 130 -8.54 -3.93 22.51
C GLN A 130 -9.49 -3.24 21.50
N TYR A 131 -8.98 -2.57 20.47
CA TYR A 131 -9.78 -1.71 19.57
C TYR A 131 -9.66 -2.09 18.09
N MET A 132 -8.65 -2.87 17.73
CA MET A 132 -8.41 -3.30 16.35
C MET A 132 -9.19 -4.57 16.02
N ILE A 133 -10.53 -4.49 15.97
CA ILE A 133 -11.43 -5.63 15.72
C ILE A 133 -11.70 -5.76 14.21
N PRO A 134 -11.86 -6.98 13.64
CA PRO A 134 -12.27 -7.15 12.24
C PRO A 134 -13.48 -6.29 11.88
N GLY A 135 -13.37 -5.56 10.77
CA GLY A 135 -14.40 -4.62 10.32
C GLY A 135 -14.39 -3.25 11.00
N SER A 136 -13.40 -2.96 11.85
CA SER A 136 -13.19 -1.61 12.39
C SER A 136 -12.30 -0.75 11.48
N LEU A 137 -12.35 0.58 11.65
CA LEU A 137 -11.49 1.48 10.89
C LEU A 137 -10.01 1.29 11.26
N SER A 138 -9.72 0.89 12.51
CA SER A 138 -8.36 0.50 12.92
C SER A 138 -7.87 -0.76 12.19
N ALA A 139 -8.72 -1.77 12.01
CA ALA A 139 -8.35 -2.97 11.24
C ALA A 139 -8.12 -2.65 9.76
N ALA A 140 -8.96 -1.81 9.15
CA ALA A 140 -8.74 -1.33 7.78
C ALA A 140 -7.42 -0.54 7.67
N SER A 141 -7.14 0.35 8.63
CA SER A 141 -5.90 1.12 8.70
C SER A 141 -4.66 0.23 8.84
N PHE A 142 -4.76 -0.86 9.63
CA PHE A 142 -3.71 -1.86 9.74
C PHE A 142 -3.40 -2.53 8.40
N TRP A 143 -4.42 -2.98 7.66
CA TRP A 143 -4.20 -3.65 6.38
C TRP A 143 -3.60 -2.73 5.30
N VAL A 144 -3.94 -1.44 5.34
CA VAL A 144 -3.25 -0.43 4.51
C VAL A 144 -1.81 -0.27 4.96
N GLY A 145 -1.60 -0.08 6.26
CA GLY A 145 -0.29 0.13 6.86
C GLY A 145 0.68 -1.03 6.62
N LEU A 146 0.20 -2.28 6.69
CA LEU A 146 0.98 -3.47 6.39
C LEU A 146 1.47 -3.47 4.94
N ARG A 147 0.61 -3.12 3.98
CA ARG A 147 1.02 -3.01 2.57
C ARG A 147 2.07 -1.91 2.35
N GLN A 148 1.94 -0.78 3.04
CA GLN A 148 2.96 0.27 3.03
C GLN A 148 4.30 -0.24 3.59
N GLU A 149 4.28 -1.02 4.67
CA GLU A 149 5.48 -1.61 5.27
C GLU A 149 6.12 -2.68 4.38
N ILE A 150 5.32 -3.50 3.70
CA ILE A 150 5.80 -4.45 2.69
C ILE A 150 6.53 -3.71 1.56
N TYR A 151 5.95 -2.60 1.08
CA TYR A 151 6.61 -1.77 0.07
C TYR A 151 7.96 -1.24 0.56
N ILE A 152 8.02 -0.68 1.77
CA ILE A 152 9.28 -0.19 2.35
C ILE A 152 10.28 -1.33 2.54
N ALA A 153 9.85 -2.48 3.06
CA ALA A 153 10.69 -3.66 3.26
C ALA A 153 11.35 -4.12 1.97
N VAL A 154 10.61 -4.17 0.86
CA VAL A 154 11.14 -4.49 -0.47
C VAL A 154 12.16 -3.45 -0.94
N VAL A 155 11.83 -2.15 -0.82
CA VAL A 155 12.70 -1.08 -1.31
C VAL A 155 13.99 -0.94 -0.50
N THR A 156 13.90 -1.15 0.81
CA THR A 156 15.03 -0.97 1.75
C THR A 156 15.77 -2.27 2.06
N GLN A 157 15.25 -3.42 1.63
CA GLN A 157 15.76 -4.75 1.97
C GLN A 157 15.91 -4.93 3.49
N GLN A 158 14.86 -4.55 4.20
CA GLN A 158 14.75 -4.66 5.66
C GLN A 158 13.50 -5.47 6.01
N PRO A 159 13.46 -6.12 7.19
CA PRO A 159 12.30 -6.88 7.59
C PRO A 159 11.11 -5.95 7.84
N VAL A 160 9.90 -6.48 7.69
CA VAL A 160 8.65 -5.78 7.97
C VAL A 160 8.56 -5.50 9.46
N LYS A 161 8.44 -4.22 9.84
CA LYS A 161 8.52 -3.78 11.25
C LYS A 161 7.20 -3.84 12.01
N VAL A 162 6.19 -4.49 11.44
CA VAL A 162 4.83 -4.59 12.00
C VAL A 162 4.69 -5.87 12.79
N ASN A 163 4.04 -5.80 13.95
CA ASN A 163 3.64 -7.00 14.65
C ASN A 163 2.53 -7.73 13.87
N LEU A 164 2.83 -8.94 13.37
CA LEU A 164 1.89 -9.79 12.65
C LEU A 164 1.20 -10.82 13.56
N ASP A 165 1.51 -10.85 14.85
CA ASP A 165 0.89 -11.71 15.86
C ASP A 165 -0.37 -11.07 16.46
N HIS A 166 -1.20 -10.47 15.59
CA HIS A 166 -2.42 -9.80 15.99
C HIS A 166 -3.67 -10.59 15.57
N PHE A 167 -4.75 -10.53 16.34
CA PHE A 167 -5.94 -11.37 16.13
C PHE A 167 -6.70 -11.10 14.82
N VAL A 168 -6.50 -9.93 14.21
CA VAL A 168 -7.04 -9.62 12.87
C VAL A 168 -6.33 -10.39 11.76
N VAL A 169 -5.14 -10.92 12.03
CA VAL A 169 -4.30 -11.61 11.06
C VAL A 169 -4.71 -13.08 11.01
N ASP A 170 -5.61 -13.39 10.09
CA ASP A 170 -5.99 -14.76 9.78
C ASP A 170 -4.94 -15.43 8.89
N ARG A 171 -4.41 -16.57 9.33
CA ARG A 171 -3.47 -17.44 8.60
C ARG A 171 -4.05 -18.82 8.28
N SER A 172 -5.35 -19.00 8.52
CA SER A 172 -6.03 -20.26 8.23
C SER A 172 -6.17 -20.47 6.72
N PHE A 173 -6.48 -21.69 6.33
CA PHE A 173 -6.89 -22.04 4.97
C PHE A 173 -8.40 -22.34 4.90
N GLU A 174 -9.14 -21.97 5.94
CA GLU A 174 -10.58 -22.22 6.02
C GLU A 174 -11.32 -21.38 4.96
N PRO A 175 -12.44 -21.86 4.40
CA PRO A 175 -13.25 -21.09 3.46
C PRO A 175 -13.61 -19.72 4.03
N ALA A 176 -13.38 -18.68 3.23
CA ALA A 176 -13.59 -17.28 3.57
C ALA A 176 -13.85 -16.47 2.28
N ASP A 177 -14.19 -15.19 2.42
CA ASP A 177 -14.36 -14.28 1.29
C ASP A 177 -13.05 -13.92 0.60
N ASP A 178 -13.16 -13.35 -0.61
CA ASP A 178 -12.02 -13.00 -1.46
C ASP A 178 -11.07 -11.98 -0.80
N TYR A 179 -11.61 -11.06 0.01
CA TYR A 179 -10.83 -10.06 0.72
C TYR A 179 -9.96 -10.71 1.80
N THR A 180 -10.51 -11.68 2.53
CA THR A 180 -9.78 -12.47 3.53
C THR A 180 -8.69 -13.30 2.88
N TRP A 181 -8.98 -13.97 1.76
CA TRP A 181 -7.96 -14.71 0.99
C TRP A 181 -6.83 -13.80 0.47
N SER A 182 -7.17 -12.59 0.06
CA SER A 182 -6.19 -11.58 -0.38
C SER A 182 -5.32 -11.10 0.79
N ASN A 183 -5.93 -10.84 1.96
CA ASN A 183 -5.18 -10.47 3.17
C ASN A 183 -4.26 -11.61 3.64
N ARG A 184 -4.68 -12.89 3.54
CA ARG A 184 -3.80 -14.05 3.81
C ARG A 184 -2.56 -14.06 2.91
N ALA A 185 -2.71 -13.74 1.63
CA ALA A 185 -1.57 -13.64 0.70
C ALA A 185 -0.62 -12.48 1.06
N ILE A 186 -1.17 -11.33 1.47
CA ILE A 186 -0.40 -10.17 1.93
C ILE A 186 0.43 -10.52 3.16
N VAL A 187 -0.15 -11.23 4.13
CA VAL A 187 0.55 -11.68 5.34
C VAL A 187 1.66 -12.67 4.98
N HIS A 188 1.36 -13.63 4.11
CA HIS A 188 2.35 -14.60 3.64
C HIS A 188 3.54 -13.92 2.96
N LEU A 189 3.31 -12.88 2.14
CA LEU A 189 4.37 -12.07 1.56
C LEU A 189 5.22 -11.38 2.64
N ALA A 190 4.60 -10.83 3.68
CA ALA A 190 5.33 -10.24 4.80
C ALA A 190 6.20 -11.28 5.53
N ASP A 191 5.70 -12.50 5.73
CA ASP A 191 6.46 -13.61 6.33
C ASP A 191 7.67 -14.00 5.47
N VAL A 192 7.50 -14.07 4.14
CA VAL A 192 8.61 -14.31 3.20
C VAL A 192 9.66 -13.20 3.27
N LEU A 193 9.23 -11.93 3.31
CA LEU A 193 10.16 -10.80 3.44
C LEU A 193 10.91 -10.82 4.78
N ASN A 194 10.25 -11.19 5.87
CA ASN A 194 10.88 -11.37 7.17
C ASN A 194 11.86 -12.54 7.19
N PHE A 195 11.61 -13.61 6.44
CA PHE A 195 12.59 -14.67 6.22
C PHE A 195 13.81 -14.18 5.41
N CYS A 196 13.59 -13.40 4.35
CA CYS A 196 14.67 -12.92 3.49
C CYS A 196 15.55 -11.85 4.13
N PHE A 197 14.97 -10.95 4.94
CA PHE A 197 15.64 -9.78 5.47
C PHE A 197 15.72 -9.76 7.01
N GLY A 198 15.26 -10.81 7.69
CA GLY A 198 15.34 -10.94 9.14
C GLY A 198 16.75 -11.16 9.66
N GLU A 199 16.91 -11.05 10.98
CA GLU A 199 18.20 -11.28 11.66
C GLU A 199 18.55 -12.77 11.76
N ASP A 200 17.52 -13.62 11.76
CA ASP A 200 17.71 -15.07 11.85
C ASP A 200 18.32 -15.62 10.55
N PRO A 201 19.33 -16.50 10.65
CA PRO A 201 19.95 -17.08 9.47
C PRO A 201 18.93 -17.92 8.68
N PRO A 202 18.90 -17.80 7.35
CA PRO A 202 17.94 -18.53 6.53
C PRO A 202 18.17 -20.04 6.70
N SER A 203 17.10 -20.76 7.02
CA SER A 203 17.11 -22.22 7.15
C SER A 203 16.27 -22.85 6.05
N SER A 204 16.73 -23.99 5.53
CA SER A 204 15.99 -24.72 4.49
C SER A 204 14.61 -25.14 4.97
N GLY A 205 14.48 -25.60 6.22
CA GLY A 205 13.19 -26.02 6.78
C GLY A 205 12.18 -24.88 6.91
N HIS A 206 12.62 -23.65 7.22
CA HIS A 206 11.72 -22.48 7.24
C HIS A 206 11.29 -22.10 5.82
N TRP A 207 12.22 -22.12 4.86
CA TRP A 207 11.88 -21.91 3.45
C TRP A 207 10.89 -22.96 2.93
N ASP A 208 11.10 -24.24 3.25
CA ASP A 208 10.22 -25.33 2.83
C ASP A 208 8.80 -25.13 3.37
N ALA A 209 8.66 -24.70 4.63
CA ALA A 209 7.37 -24.40 5.24
C ALA A 209 6.66 -23.20 4.58
N LEU A 210 7.41 -22.14 4.23
CA LEU A 210 6.86 -21.00 3.50
C LEU A 210 6.42 -21.41 2.08
N ASN A 211 7.23 -22.21 1.38
CA ASN A 211 6.88 -22.69 0.06
C ASN A 211 5.64 -23.60 0.09
N GLU A 212 5.56 -24.53 1.06
CA GLU A 212 4.37 -25.37 1.27
C GLU A 212 3.12 -24.53 1.56
N ALA A 213 3.24 -23.47 2.37
CA ALA A 213 2.13 -22.55 2.64
C ALA A 213 1.66 -21.82 1.38
N SER A 214 2.59 -21.40 0.51
CA SER A 214 2.30 -20.77 -0.79
C SER A 214 1.54 -21.71 -1.72
N GLU A 215 2.01 -22.95 -1.85
CA GLU A 215 1.35 -23.99 -2.65
C GLU A 215 -0.05 -24.28 -2.11
N LYS A 216 -0.18 -24.43 -0.79
CA LYS A 216 -1.46 -24.67 -0.14
C LYS A 216 -2.44 -23.51 -0.33
N TRP A 217 -1.99 -22.26 -0.23
CA TRP A 217 -2.83 -21.10 -0.52
C TRP A 217 -3.32 -21.14 -1.98
N SER A 218 -2.43 -21.42 -2.93
CA SER A 218 -2.76 -21.50 -4.36
C SER A 218 -3.81 -22.58 -4.67
N LEU A 219 -3.74 -23.73 -4.00
CA LEU A 219 -4.68 -24.84 -4.15
C LEU A 219 -6.02 -24.62 -3.43
N SER A 220 -6.02 -23.82 -2.37
CA SER A 220 -7.19 -23.65 -1.48
C SER A 220 -7.99 -22.38 -1.77
N ARG A 221 -7.40 -21.41 -2.49
CA ARG A 221 -8.07 -20.15 -2.82
C ARG A 221 -9.39 -20.37 -3.60
N PRO A 222 -10.40 -19.51 -3.43
CA PRO A 222 -11.66 -19.64 -4.15
C PRO A 222 -11.48 -19.51 -5.67
N THR A 223 -12.40 -20.11 -6.42
CA THR A 223 -12.38 -20.09 -7.89
C THR A 223 -12.59 -18.69 -8.49
N SER A 224 -13.09 -17.73 -7.71
CA SER A 224 -13.22 -16.31 -8.06
C SER A 224 -11.87 -15.62 -8.35
N PHE A 225 -10.76 -16.16 -7.83
CA PHE A 225 -9.41 -15.69 -8.15
C PHE A 225 -8.97 -16.07 -9.56
N ASN A 226 -9.61 -17.07 -10.17
CA ASN A 226 -9.31 -17.43 -11.55
C ASN A 226 -9.83 -16.33 -12.49
N PRO A 227 -9.05 -15.94 -13.50
CA PRO A 227 -9.54 -15.04 -14.54
C PRO A 227 -10.83 -15.58 -15.16
N PHE A 228 -11.87 -14.74 -15.25
CA PHE A 228 -13.10 -15.12 -15.97
C PHE A 228 -12.96 -14.88 -17.47
N PHE A 229 -11.98 -14.06 -17.86
CA PHE A 229 -11.63 -13.83 -19.25
C PHE A 229 -10.12 -13.89 -19.40
N PHE A 230 -9.70 -14.68 -20.38
CA PHE A 230 -8.32 -14.71 -20.84
C PHE A 230 -8.36 -14.58 -22.36
N ARG A 231 -7.70 -13.56 -22.87
CA ARG A 231 -7.41 -13.42 -24.30
C ARG A 231 -5.91 -13.45 -24.46
N GLU A 232 -5.45 -14.48 -25.17
CA GLU A 232 -4.06 -14.57 -25.58
C GLU A 232 -3.66 -13.32 -26.36
N ARG A 233 -2.40 -12.90 -26.21
CA ARG A 233 -1.88 -11.69 -26.84
C ARG A 233 -2.10 -11.74 -28.36
N VAL A 234 -2.68 -10.68 -28.92
CA VAL A 234 -2.79 -10.49 -30.37
C VAL A 234 -2.26 -9.11 -30.73
N ALA A 235 -1.27 -9.04 -31.62
CA ALA A 235 -0.73 -7.78 -32.10
C ALA A 235 -1.88 -6.87 -32.60
N PRO A 236 -1.95 -5.59 -32.17
CA PRO A 236 -0.88 -4.79 -31.56
C PRO A 236 -0.85 -4.79 -30.01
N SER A 237 -1.63 -5.63 -29.31
CA SER A 237 -1.63 -5.64 -27.84
C SER A 237 -0.29 -6.13 -27.28
N ALA A 238 0.24 -5.42 -26.29
CA ALA A 238 1.50 -5.76 -25.63
C ALA A 238 1.33 -6.94 -24.65
N PHE A 239 0.16 -7.07 -24.04
CA PHE A 239 -0.15 -8.08 -23.03
C PHE A 239 -1.28 -9.02 -23.48
N PRO A 240 -1.34 -10.25 -22.92
CA PRO A 240 -2.60 -10.98 -22.85
C PRO A 240 -3.59 -10.18 -22.02
N GLU A 241 -4.86 -10.28 -22.36
CA GLU A 241 -5.91 -9.61 -21.63
C GLU A 241 -6.49 -10.56 -20.60
N VAL A 242 -6.30 -10.24 -19.33
CA VAL A 242 -6.73 -11.07 -18.21
C VAL A 242 -7.71 -10.25 -17.38
N TRP A 243 -8.97 -10.68 -17.29
CA TRP A 243 -9.98 -9.97 -16.51
C TRP A 243 -10.32 -10.80 -15.28
N HIS A 244 -10.24 -10.14 -14.12
CA HIS A 244 -10.62 -10.72 -12.84
C HIS A 244 -11.89 -10.07 -12.31
N GLY A 245 -12.65 -10.83 -11.51
CA GLY A 245 -13.95 -10.40 -10.98
C GLY A 245 -13.90 -9.28 -9.94
N SER A 246 -12.72 -9.03 -9.35
CA SER A 246 -12.52 -8.01 -8.32
C SER A 246 -11.09 -7.46 -8.37
N SER A 247 -10.90 -6.21 -7.92
CA SER A 247 -9.60 -5.54 -7.84
C SER A 247 -8.63 -6.22 -6.88
N CYS A 248 -9.12 -7.01 -5.91
CA CYS A 248 -8.29 -7.76 -4.97
C CYS A 248 -7.65 -9.03 -5.57
N HIS A 249 -8.06 -9.46 -6.77
CA HIS A 249 -7.61 -10.71 -7.39
C HIS A 249 -6.35 -10.58 -8.26
N VAL A 250 -5.80 -9.38 -8.42
CA VAL A 250 -4.71 -9.14 -9.37
C VAL A 250 -3.35 -9.43 -8.71
N GLY A 251 -2.68 -10.47 -9.20
CA GLY A 251 -1.30 -10.77 -8.87
C GLY A 251 -0.79 -12.03 -9.56
N ASP A 252 -0.15 -11.89 -10.72
CA ASP A 252 0.82 -12.86 -11.25
C ASP A 252 1.83 -12.22 -12.23
N GLN A 253 2.88 -12.99 -12.51
CA GLN A 253 4.26 -12.57 -12.77
C GLN A 253 4.54 -12.22 -14.25
N PHE A 254 5.29 -11.13 -14.49
CA PHE A 254 5.80 -10.79 -15.83
C PHE A 254 7.16 -11.44 -16.09
N THR A 255 7.20 -12.53 -16.84
CA THR A 255 8.43 -13.24 -17.21
C THR A 255 8.97 -12.87 -18.61
N GLU A 256 8.15 -12.26 -19.47
CA GLU A 256 8.49 -11.97 -20.88
C GLU A 256 8.99 -10.53 -21.10
N ARG A 257 10.00 -10.34 -21.97
CA ARG A 257 10.67 -9.04 -22.17
C ARG A 257 9.77 -7.93 -22.73
N THR A 258 8.73 -8.30 -23.47
CA THR A 258 7.73 -7.33 -23.95
C THR A 258 6.78 -6.88 -22.85
N ASP A 259 6.48 -7.77 -21.89
CA ASP A 259 5.59 -7.50 -20.77
C ASP A 259 6.29 -6.60 -19.74
N GLN A 260 7.57 -6.85 -19.51
CA GLN A 260 8.47 -5.97 -18.76
C GLN A 260 8.48 -4.54 -19.32
N GLY A 261 8.47 -4.37 -20.65
CA GLY A 261 8.44 -3.05 -21.29
C GLY A 261 7.10 -2.34 -21.18
N ALA A 262 6.00 -3.07 -21.32
CA ALA A 262 4.69 -2.47 -21.16
C ALA A 262 4.34 -2.22 -19.68
N LEU A 263 4.91 -2.98 -18.73
CA LEU A 263 4.87 -2.65 -17.30
C LEU A 263 5.68 -1.38 -17.05
N MET A 264 6.84 -1.24 -17.69
CA MET A 264 7.63 0.00 -17.64
C MET A 264 6.83 1.21 -18.14
N ASP A 265 6.08 1.05 -19.23
CA ASP A 265 5.24 2.12 -19.78
C ASP A 265 4.00 2.38 -18.91
N LEU A 266 3.42 1.35 -18.29
CA LEU A 266 2.37 1.51 -17.28
C LEU A 266 2.91 2.24 -16.05
N LEU A 267 4.10 1.91 -15.57
CA LEU A 267 4.76 2.58 -14.45
C LEU A 267 5.04 4.05 -14.77
N LYS A 268 5.56 4.37 -15.97
CA LYS A 268 5.75 5.74 -16.44
C LYS A 268 4.42 6.49 -16.59
N LYS A 269 3.39 5.84 -17.11
CA LYS A 269 2.05 6.42 -17.22
C LYS A 269 1.43 6.65 -15.84
N THR A 270 1.63 5.75 -14.90
CA THR A 270 1.19 5.91 -13.49
C THR A 270 1.95 7.05 -12.81
N GLU A 271 3.23 7.25 -13.15
CA GLU A 271 4.00 8.41 -12.72
C GLU A 271 3.46 9.72 -13.31
N ALA A 272 3.11 9.74 -14.60
CA ALA A 272 2.55 10.91 -15.26
C ALA A 272 1.12 11.25 -14.80
N ASP A 273 0.22 10.26 -14.79
CA ASP A 273 -1.23 10.45 -14.61
C ASP A 273 -1.64 10.41 -13.13
N HIS A 274 -0.86 9.73 -12.30
CA HIS A 274 -1.17 9.52 -10.89
C HIS A 274 -0.07 9.97 -9.96
N ALA A 275 0.98 10.63 -10.47
CA ALA A 275 2.09 11.17 -9.70
C ALA A 275 2.66 10.16 -8.69
N ARG A 276 2.65 8.88 -9.07
CA ARG A 276 3.27 7.80 -8.31
C ARG A 276 4.73 7.73 -8.72
N PRO A 277 5.66 7.82 -7.78
CA PRO A 277 7.06 7.75 -8.12
C PRO A 277 7.51 6.33 -8.40
N THR A 278 7.35 5.92 -9.65
CA THR A 278 7.72 4.56 -10.03
C THR A 278 9.18 4.48 -10.45
N LYS A 279 9.93 5.59 -10.59
CA LYS A 279 11.29 5.62 -11.11
C LYS A 279 12.29 4.68 -10.42
N ALA A 280 12.25 4.57 -9.09
CA ALA A 280 13.10 3.63 -8.34
C ALA A 280 12.70 2.17 -8.63
N ILE A 281 11.39 1.89 -8.64
CA ILE A 281 10.82 0.57 -8.98
C ILE A 281 11.17 0.21 -10.44
N GLN A 282 11.05 1.16 -11.36
CA GLN A 282 11.45 1.03 -12.76
C GLN A 282 12.92 0.58 -12.86
N GLN A 283 13.84 1.25 -12.16
CA GLN A 283 15.27 0.89 -12.15
C GLN A 283 15.53 -0.48 -11.54
N GLN A 284 14.90 -0.79 -10.39
CA GLN A 284 15.04 -2.09 -9.73
C GLN A 284 14.51 -3.22 -10.61
N LEU A 285 13.35 -3.04 -11.25
CA LEU A 285 12.78 -4.01 -12.18
C LEU A 285 13.66 -4.17 -13.43
N MET A 286 14.15 -3.08 -14.02
CA MET A 286 15.09 -3.14 -15.15
C MET A 286 16.37 -3.89 -14.78
N LYS A 287 16.90 -3.70 -13.56
CA LYS A 287 18.06 -4.45 -13.06
C LYS A 287 17.73 -5.93 -12.86
N ALA A 288 16.65 -6.24 -12.17
CA ALA A 288 16.19 -7.61 -11.91
C ALA A 288 15.89 -8.39 -13.20
N TRP A 289 15.45 -7.69 -14.25
CA TRP A 289 15.19 -8.26 -15.58
C TRP A 289 16.43 -8.27 -16.50
N GLY A 290 17.60 -7.82 -16.04
CA GLY A 290 18.84 -7.81 -16.81
C GLY A 290 18.87 -6.80 -17.97
N TRP A 291 18.08 -5.74 -17.89
CA TRP A 291 18.07 -4.65 -18.88
C TRP A 291 19.24 -3.69 -18.71
N ILE A 292 19.78 -3.62 -17.50
CA ILE A 292 20.94 -2.79 -17.13
C ILE A 292 22.04 -3.75 -16.66
N PRO A 293 23.27 -3.70 -17.21
CA PRO A 293 24.37 -4.54 -16.75
C PRO A 293 24.71 -4.26 -15.28
N ASP A 294 25.09 -5.29 -14.53
CA ASP A 294 25.75 -5.11 -13.26
C ASP A 294 27.12 -4.47 -13.51
N HIS A 295 27.28 -3.22 -13.12
CA HIS A 295 28.61 -2.63 -13.01
C HIS A 295 29.26 -3.23 -11.77
N ASP A 296 29.88 -4.40 -11.92
CA ASP A 296 30.93 -4.84 -11.02
C ASP A 296 32.07 -3.83 -11.12
N GLY A 297 32.26 -3.08 -10.04
CA GLY A 297 33.44 -2.27 -9.82
C GLY A 297 34.66 -3.18 -9.66
N SER A 298 35.21 -3.63 -10.78
CA SER A 298 36.56 -4.15 -10.86
C SER A 298 37.16 -3.73 -12.18
N ASP A 299 37.95 -2.65 -12.15
CA ASP A 299 39.10 -2.49 -13.02
C ASP A 299 40.04 -1.43 -12.44
N GLY A 300 41.29 -1.85 -12.21
CA GLY A 300 42.50 -1.02 -12.31
C GLY A 300 42.95 -0.26 -11.08
#